data_AF-A0ABD2G3K5-F1
#
_entry.id   AF-A0ABD2G3K5-F1
#
_cell.length_a   1.000
_cell.length_b   1.000
_cell.length_c   1.000
_cell.angle_alpha   90.00
_cell.angle_beta   90.00
_cell.angle_gamma   90.00
#
_symmetry.space_group_name_H-M   'P 1'
#
loop_
_entity.id
_entity.type
_entity.pdbx_description
1 polymer ?
#
loop_
_entity_poly.entity_id
_entity_poly.type
_entity_poly.pdbx_seq_one_letter_code
_entity_poly.pdbx_strand_id
1 'polypeptide(L)'
;MNVEDSDRPSDLNDPPIRVNWNAELPANISVPTVDLHSLILDFSAVSFLDISAMKGLRTALKEFVRVDVDVYIVSCDAYILEKLHSCLFFDEEILTSMFFPTLHDAVLHVLEKHQEDKGGTVIKDTKL
;
A
#
# COMPACT_ATOMS: atom_id res chain seq x y z
N MET A 1 32.87 33.22 27.19
CA MET A 1 32.98 31.94 27.92
C MET A 1 31.61 31.68 28.53
N ASN A 2 30.90 30.60 28.34
CA ASN A 2 30.95 29.46 27.42
C ASN A 2 29.54 28.87 27.56
N VAL A 3 28.94 28.49 26.42
CA VAL A 3 27.91 27.46 26.21
C VAL A 3 27.30 26.77 27.45
N GLU A 4 25.97 26.73 27.53
CA GLU A 4 25.26 25.48 27.83
C GLU A 4 24.10 25.29 26.85
N ASP A 5 24.21 24.15 26.18
CA ASP A 5 23.58 23.71 24.95
C ASP A 5 22.28 22.97 25.25
N SER A 6 21.46 22.90 24.22
CA SER A 6 20.11 22.37 24.18
C SER A 6 20.11 20.85 24.07
N ASP A 7 19.53 20.15 25.05
CA ASP A 7 19.09 18.76 24.87
C ASP A 7 17.61 18.63 25.22
N ARG A 8 16.75 18.98 24.26
CA ARG A 8 15.39 18.42 24.21
C ARG A 8 15.38 17.38 23.09
N PRO A 9 15.14 16.09 23.39
CA PRO A 9 14.99 15.09 22.34
C PRO A 9 13.79 15.51 21.49
N SER A 10 14.06 15.85 20.23
CA SER A 10 13.02 16.07 19.24
C SER A 10 12.35 14.72 19.05
N ASP A 11 11.06 14.70 19.39
CA ASP A 11 10.21 13.54 19.38
C ASP A 11 10.20 12.94 17.96
N LEU A 12 10.96 11.86 17.76
CA LEU A 12 11.10 11.14 16.50
C LEU A 12 9.84 10.27 16.29
N ASN A 13 8.69 10.91 16.23
CA ASN A 13 7.41 10.32 15.84
C ASN A 13 6.98 10.81 14.45
N ASP A 14 7.92 11.31 13.64
CA ASP A 14 7.64 11.61 12.25
C ASP A 14 7.22 10.30 11.56
N PRO A 15 6.05 10.28 10.90
CA PRO A 15 5.67 9.15 10.08
C PRO A 15 6.76 8.92 9.03
N PRO A 16 6.95 7.67 8.56
CA PRO A 16 7.93 7.41 7.51
C PRO A 16 7.66 8.40 6.36
N ILE A 17 8.73 9.10 5.95
CA ILE A 17 8.70 10.02 4.81
C ILE A 17 7.94 9.32 3.67
N ARG A 18 6.73 9.79 3.39
CA ARG A 18 5.94 9.33 2.24
C ARG A 18 6.46 10.10 1.04
N VAL A 19 7.37 9.48 0.29
CA VAL A 19 7.86 10.03 -0.96
C VAL A 19 6.76 9.85 -2.01
N ASN A 20 6.32 10.95 -2.61
CA ASN A 20 5.49 10.87 -3.81
C ASN A 20 6.40 10.43 -4.98
N TRP A 21 6.33 9.14 -5.32
CA TRP A 21 7.12 8.54 -6.40
C TRP A 21 6.70 8.98 -7.81
N ASN A 22 5.56 9.67 -7.93
CA ASN A 22 4.97 10.15 -9.17
C ASN A 22 5.09 11.67 -9.36
N ALA A 23 5.80 12.38 -8.46
CA ALA A 23 5.96 13.84 -8.56
C ALA A 23 7.01 14.25 -9.61
N GLU A 24 6.72 15.32 -10.36
CA GLU A 24 7.74 15.99 -11.17
C GLU A 24 8.79 16.63 -10.24
N LEU A 25 10.03 16.14 -10.34
CA LEU A 25 11.15 16.64 -9.53
C LEU A 25 11.92 17.75 -10.26
N PRO A 26 12.63 18.62 -9.50
CA PRO A 26 13.55 19.60 -10.08
C PRO A 26 14.52 18.95 -11.06
N ALA A 27 14.90 19.67 -12.12
CA ALA A 27 15.67 19.13 -13.26
C ALA A 27 17.05 18.49 -12.89
N ASN A 28 17.51 18.66 -11.65
CA ASN A 28 18.76 18.10 -11.12
C ASN A 28 18.57 16.87 -10.22
N ILE A 29 17.34 16.38 -10.01
CA ILE A 29 17.02 15.22 -9.17
C ILE A 29 16.22 14.22 -10.00
N SER A 30 16.80 13.06 -10.28
CA SER A 30 16.10 11.92 -10.86
C SER A 30 15.89 10.85 -9.79
N VAL A 31 14.64 10.54 -9.46
CA VAL A 31 14.30 9.33 -8.70
C VAL A 31 13.74 8.28 -9.65
N PRO A 32 13.94 6.99 -9.37
CA PRO A 32 13.22 5.94 -10.08
C PRO A 32 11.70 6.14 -9.90
N THR A 33 10.97 6.25 -11.00
CA THR A 33 9.50 6.31 -10.99
C THR A 33 8.92 4.90 -10.95
N VAL A 34 7.84 4.70 -10.18
CA VAL A 34 7.12 3.42 -10.12
C VAL A 34 5.92 3.49 -11.06
N ASP A 35 6.05 2.93 -12.25
CA ASP A 35 4.94 2.81 -13.22
C ASP A 35 4.10 1.55 -12.92
N LEU A 36 3.62 1.46 -11.69
CA LEU A 36 2.78 0.36 -11.20
C LEU A 36 1.80 0.95 -10.18
N HIS A 37 0.51 0.87 -10.46
CA HIS A 37 -0.52 1.37 -9.55
C HIS A 37 -1.10 0.27 -8.65
N SER A 38 -1.20 -0.96 -9.18
CA SER A 38 -1.80 -2.07 -8.46
C SER A 38 -1.18 -3.41 -8.85
N LEU A 39 -1.05 -4.29 -7.85
CA LEU A 39 -0.57 -5.66 -7.97
C LEU A 39 -1.65 -6.62 -7.48
N ILE A 40 -2.02 -7.60 -8.31
CA ILE A 40 -2.98 -8.65 -7.92
C ILE A 40 -2.23 -9.98 -7.83
N LEU A 41 -2.30 -10.62 -6.67
CA LEU A 41 -1.70 -11.92 -6.36
C LEU A 41 -2.76 -13.01 -6.37
N ASP A 42 -2.64 -13.99 -7.26
CA ASP A 42 -3.55 -15.12 -7.36
C ASP A 42 -3.15 -16.25 -6.40
N PHE A 43 -4.02 -16.51 -5.41
CA PHE A 43 -3.82 -17.53 -4.38
C PHE A 43 -4.56 -18.84 -4.67
N SER A 44 -5.15 -19.02 -5.86
CA SER A 44 -5.91 -20.23 -6.22
C SER A 44 -5.11 -21.53 -6.09
N ALA A 45 -3.78 -21.48 -6.27
CA ALA A 45 -2.89 -22.64 -6.13
C ALA A 45 -2.18 -22.72 -4.77
N VAL A 46 -2.39 -21.75 -3.87
CA VAL A 46 -1.78 -21.75 -2.55
C VAL A 46 -2.58 -22.69 -1.65
N SER A 47 -1.95 -23.79 -1.22
CA SER A 47 -2.58 -24.81 -0.37
C SER A 47 -2.19 -24.71 1.10
N PHE A 48 -1.04 -24.09 1.39
CA PHE A 48 -0.62 -23.80 2.76
C PHE A 48 0.36 -22.62 2.80
N LEU A 49 0.41 -21.96 3.96
CA LEU A 49 1.46 -20.99 4.32
C LEU A 49 2.01 -21.40 5.68
N ASP A 50 3.34 -21.55 5.80
CA ASP A 50 4.00 -21.64 7.10
C ASP A 50 4.28 -20.24 7.67
N ILE A 51 4.74 -20.21 8.93
CA ILE A 51 5.04 -18.97 9.64
C ILE A 51 6.07 -18.12 8.88
N SER A 52 7.04 -18.75 8.21
CA SER A 52 8.09 -18.05 7.46
C SER A 52 7.53 -17.40 6.20
N ALA A 53 6.70 -18.12 5.45
CA ALA A 53 6.00 -17.62 4.27
C ALA A 53 5.02 -16.49 4.63
N MET A 54 4.29 -16.60 5.74
CA MET A 54 3.40 -15.55 6.23
C MET A 54 4.17 -14.27 6.58
N LYS A 55 5.33 -14.40 7.26
CA LYS A 55 6.19 -13.26 7.56
C LYS A 55 6.75 -12.62 6.28
N GLY A 56 7.25 -13.44 5.35
CA GLY A 56 7.77 -12.96 4.07
C GLY A 56 6.69 -12.24 3.25
N LEU A 57 5.49 -12.82 3.15
CA LEU A 57 4.35 -12.22 2.47
C LEU A 57 3.98 -10.87 3.13
N ARG A 58 3.85 -10.82 4.46
CA ARG A 58 3.53 -9.59 5.17
C ARG A 58 4.57 -8.50 4.90
N THR A 59 5.86 -8.83 4.94
CA THR A 59 6.93 -7.88 4.60
C THR A 59 6.80 -7.40 3.17
N ALA A 60 6.59 -8.31 2.20
CA ALA A 60 6.44 -7.93 0.80
C ALA A 60 5.25 -6.99 0.55
N LEU A 61 4.08 -7.29 1.13
CA LEU A 61 2.89 -6.44 1.00
C LEU A 61 3.16 -5.02 1.55
N LYS A 62 3.82 -4.91 2.71
CA LYS A 62 4.16 -3.61 3.30
C LYS A 62 5.13 -2.81 2.44
N GLU A 63 6.11 -3.46 1.81
CA GLU A 63 7.04 -2.77 0.90
C GLU A 63 6.33 -2.20 -0.32
N PHE A 64 5.33 -2.88 -0.87
CA PHE A 64 4.50 -2.32 -1.95
C PHE A 64 3.64 -1.14 -1.48
N VAL A 65 3.00 -1.25 -0.33
CA VAL A 65 2.22 -0.13 0.26
C VAL A 65 3.09 1.10 0.50
N ARG A 66 4.35 0.92 0.92
CA ARG A 66 5.32 2.01 1.13
C ARG A 66 5.69 2.76 -0.14
N VAL A 67 5.66 2.09 -1.29
CA VAL A 67 5.91 2.71 -2.60
C VAL A 67 4.62 3.09 -3.33
N ASP A 68 3.51 3.18 -2.59
CA ASP A 68 2.19 3.60 -3.10
C ASP A 68 1.62 2.66 -4.18
N VAL A 69 1.97 1.36 -4.10
CA VAL A 69 1.40 0.31 -4.94
C VAL A 69 0.31 -0.41 -4.14
N ASP A 70 -0.92 -0.37 -4.64
CA ASP A 70 -2.02 -1.15 -4.06
C ASP A 70 -1.80 -2.64 -4.28
N VAL A 71 -1.98 -3.47 -3.25
CA VAL A 71 -1.89 -4.92 -3.40
C VAL A 71 -3.19 -5.60 -3.06
N TYR A 72 -3.59 -6.55 -3.90
CA TYR A 72 -4.81 -7.33 -3.77
C TYR A 72 -4.48 -8.82 -3.84
N ILE A 73 -5.16 -9.62 -3.03
CA ILE A 73 -5.04 -11.09 -3.02
C ILE A 73 -6.38 -11.67 -3.45
N VAL A 74 -6.36 -12.52 -4.47
CA VAL A 74 -7.57 -13.13 -5.04
C VAL A 74 -7.59 -14.63 -4.84
N SER A 75 -8.77 -15.21 -4.73
CA SER A 75 -8.95 -16.67 -4.68
C SER A 75 -8.19 -17.34 -3.53
N CYS A 76 -8.10 -16.66 -2.38
CA CYS A 76 -7.52 -17.22 -1.17
C CYS A 76 -8.50 -18.22 -0.54
N ASP A 77 -8.03 -19.45 -0.30
CA ASP A 77 -8.82 -20.47 0.36
C ASP A 77 -9.25 -20.02 1.78
N ALA A 78 -10.50 -20.33 2.16
CA ALA A 78 -11.07 -19.89 3.42
C ALA A 78 -10.26 -20.37 4.64
N TYR A 79 -9.68 -21.57 4.60
CA TYR A 79 -8.84 -22.09 5.67
C TYR A 79 -7.52 -21.32 5.80
N ILE A 80 -6.96 -20.87 4.68
CA ILE A 80 -5.77 -20.01 4.69
C ILE A 80 -6.11 -18.64 5.25
N LEU A 81 -7.26 -18.07 4.86
CA LEU A 81 -7.72 -16.79 5.37
C LEU A 81 -7.94 -16.82 6.90
N GLU A 82 -8.58 -17.88 7.41
CA GLU A 82 -8.74 -18.11 8.86
C GLU A 82 -7.39 -18.21 9.60
N LYS A 83 -6.40 -18.89 8.99
CA LYS A 83 -5.04 -18.94 9.54
C LYS A 83 -4.38 -17.57 9.58
N LEU A 84 -4.53 -16.76 8.52
CA LEU A 84 -3.99 -15.40 8.48
C LEU A 84 -4.57 -14.56 9.64
N HIS A 85 -5.88 -14.66 9.89
CA HIS A 85 -6.50 -14.03 11.05
C HIS A 85 -5.91 -14.51 12.38
N SER A 86 -5.79 -15.83 12.55
CA SER A 86 -5.33 -16.44 13.79
C SER A 86 -3.86 -16.13 14.12
N CYS A 87 -3.05 -15.82 13.10
CA CYS A 87 -1.63 -15.51 13.24
C CYS A 87 -1.33 -14.00 13.28
N LEU A 88 -2.33 -13.14 13.47
CA LEU A 88 -2.17 -11.68 13.50
C LEU A 88 -1.46 -11.15 12.24
N PHE A 89 -1.81 -11.69 11.08
CA PHE A 89 -1.25 -11.25 9.80
C PHE A 89 -1.68 -9.81 9.44
N PHE A 90 -2.93 -9.47 9.77
CA PHE A 90 -3.54 -8.17 9.50
C PHE A 90 -3.17 -7.14 10.57
N ASP A 91 -3.01 -5.89 10.14
CA ASP A 91 -2.70 -4.74 10.99
C ASP A 91 -3.19 -3.44 10.33
N GLU A 92 -2.66 -2.28 10.74
CA GLU A 92 -3.03 -0.96 10.21
C GLU A 92 -2.63 -0.77 8.73
N GLU A 93 -1.61 -1.49 8.26
CA GLU A 93 -1.13 -1.42 6.87
C GLU A 93 -1.72 -2.55 6.02
N ILE A 94 -1.82 -3.77 6.58
CA ILE A 94 -2.33 -4.96 5.90
C ILE A 94 -3.78 -5.20 6.29
N LEU A 95 -4.69 -4.76 5.42
CA LEU A 95 -6.12 -4.76 5.65
C LEU A 95 -6.81 -5.97 5.03
N THR A 96 -7.93 -6.40 5.63
CA THR A 96 -8.78 -7.46 5.06
C THR A 96 -9.42 -7.05 3.74
N SER A 97 -9.59 -5.75 3.48
CA SER A 97 -10.07 -5.19 2.21
C SER A 97 -9.13 -5.46 1.03
N MET A 98 -7.91 -5.93 1.28
CA MET A 98 -6.99 -6.39 0.23
C MET A 98 -7.41 -7.73 -0.37
N PHE A 99 -8.32 -8.48 0.27
CA PHE A 99 -8.69 -9.83 -0.15
C PHE A 99 -10.02 -9.84 -0.92
N PHE A 100 -10.02 -10.47 -2.09
CA PHE A 100 -11.18 -10.59 -2.97
C PHE A 100 -11.47 -12.07 -3.28
N PRO A 101 -12.75 -12.46 -3.41
CA PRO A 101 -13.09 -13.85 -3.70
C PRO A 101 -12.67 -14.26 -5.11
N THR A 102 -12.74 -13.34 -6.08
CA THR A 102 -12.36 -13.60 -7.48
C THR A 102 -11.45 -12.53 -8.05
N LEU A 103 -10.69 -12.89 -9.09
CA LEU A 103 -9.91 -11.94 -9.88
C LEU A 103 -10.80 -10.84 -10.48
N HIS A 104 -12.01 -11.19 -10.91
CA HIS A 104 -12.94 -10.24 -11.52
C HIS A 104 -13.30 -9.10 -10.56
N ASP A 105 -13.64 -9.44 -9.31
CA ASP A 105 -14.03 -8.45 -8.31
C ASP A 105 -12.87 -7.51 -7.96
N ALA A 106 -11.65 -8.04 -7.87
CA ALA A 106 -10.45 -7.22 -7.65
C ALA A 106 -10.18 -6.27 -8.82
N VAL A 107 -10.28 -6.74 -10.06
CA VAL A 107 -10.07 -5.90 -11.25
C VAL A 107 -11.14 -4.81 -11.34
N LEU A 108 -12.40 -5.14 -11.06
CA LEU A 108 -13.47 -4.14 -11.03
C LEU A 108 -13.18 -3.05 -9.98
N HIS A 109 -12.81 -3.44 -8.76
CA HIS A 109 -12.44 -2.51 -7.71
C HIS A 109 -11.28 -1.59 -8.09
N VAL A 110 -10.22 -2.15 -8.70
CA VAL A 110 -9.07 -1.39 -9.20
C VAL A 110 -9.50 -0.37 -10.25
N LEU A 111 -10.34 -0.79 -11.21
CA LEU A 111 -10.80 0.09 -12.28
C LEU A 111 -11.68 1.24 -11.74
N GLU A 112 -12.53 0.98 -10.76
CA GLU A 112 -13.35 2.01 -10.12
C GLU A 112 -12.49 3.01 -9.35
N LYS A 113 -11.55 2.52 -8.53
CA LYS A 113 -10.62 3.35 -7.76
C LYS A 113 -9.81 4.29 -8.65
N HIS A 114 -9.26 3.78 -9.75
CA HIS A 114 -8.42 4.56 -10.67
C HIS A 114 -9.21 5.38 -11.71
N GLN A 115 -10.53 5.18 -11.81
CA GLN A 115 -11.41 6.07 -12.56
C GLN A 115 -11.73 7.35 -11.78
N GLU A 116 -11.89 7.26 -10.45
CA GLU A 116 -12.10 8.42 -9.59
C GLU A 116 -10.90 9.38 -9.62
N ASP A 117 -9.67 8.85 -9.65
CA ASP A 117 -8.44 9.65 -9.75
C ASP A 117 -8.31 10.43 -11.07
N LYS A 118 -8.96 9.97 -12.16
CA LYS A 118 -8.99 10.69 -13.45
C LYS A 118 -10.12 11.72 -13.56
N GLY A 119 -11.08 11.73 -12.62
CA GLY A 119 -12.24 12.62 -12.61
C GLY A 119 -12.05 13.93 -11.84
N GLY A 120 -10.98 14.05 -11.05
CA GLY A 120 -10.74 15.17 -10.14
C GLY A 120 -10.05 16.38 -10.75
N THR A 121 -10.62 17.04 -11.77
CA THR A 121 -10.53 18.50 -12.03
C THR A 121 -11.52 18.90 -13.13
N VAL A 122 -12.77 19.18 -12.76
CA VAL A 122 -13.56 20.21 -13.43
C VAL A 122 -14.22 21.03 -12.34
N ILE A 123 -13.49 22.05 -11.86
CA ILE A 123 -14.13 23.19 -11.20
C ILE A 123 -15.11 23.75 -12.23
N LYS A 124 -16.41 23.58 -11.99
CA LYS A 124 -17.43 24.33 -12.72
C LYS A 124 -17.40 25.77 -12.20
N ASP A 125 -16.44 26.52 -12.68
CA ASP A 125 -16.57 27.96 -12.77
C ASP A 125 -17.67 28.25 -13.78
N THR A 126 -18.89 28.47 -13.30
CA THR A 126 -19.80 29.36 -14.02
C THR A 126 -20.62 30.14 -13.01
N LYS A 127 -20.08 31.31 -12.68
CA LYS A 127 -20.86 32.50 -12.39
C LYS A 127 -21.91 32.68 -13.48
N LEU A 128 -23.17 32.78 -13.09
CA LEU A 128 -24.15 33.76 -13.53
C LEU A 128 -25.17 33.96 -12.41
#